data_AF-A0AAD9GJH8-F1
#
_entry.id   AF-A0AAD9GJH8-F1
#
_cell.length_a   1.000
_cell.length_b   1.000
_cell.length_c   1.000
_cell.angle_alpha   90.00
_cell.angle_beta   90.00
_cell.angle_gamma   90.00
#
_symmetry.space_group_name_H-M   'P 1'
#
loop_
_entity.id
_entity.type
_entity.pdbx_description
1 polymer ?
#
loop_
_entity_poly.entity_id
_entity_poly.type
_entity_poly.pdbx_seq_one_letter_code
_entity_poly.pdbx_strand_id
1 'polypeptide(L)' 'MQIIIKTLTGHRRIFDFDPADTICQVKSTLQERECIDISQIRLIYSGRANA' A
#
# COMPACT_ATOMS: atom_id res chain seq x y z
N MET A 1 -12.00 -6.13 -0.56
CA MET A 1 -11.66 -5.45 -1.84
C MET A 1 -10.27 -5.90 -2.24
N GLN A 2 -10.01 -6.14 -3.53
CA GLN A 2 -8.67 -6.46 -4.02
C GLN A 2 -7.99 -5.22 -4.59
N ILE A 3 -6.82 -4.90 -4.06
CA ILE A 3 -5.97 -3.80 -4.53
C ILE A 3 -4.68 -4.39 -5.08
N ILE A 4 -4.26 -3.91 -6.25
CA ILE A 4 -2.96 -4.27 -6.82
C ILE A 4 -1.97 -3.19 -6.44
N ILE A 5 -0.93 -3.59 -5.69
CA ILE A 5 0.15 -2.69 -5.32
C ILE A 5 1.35 -3.01 -6.21
N LYS A 6 1.85 -1.97 -6.88
CA LYS A 6 3.07 -2.03 -7.68
C LYS A 6 4.21 -1.38 -6.89
N THR A 7 5.24 -2.15 -6.58
CA THR A 7 6.45 -1.63 -5.94
C THR A 7 7.32 -0.86 -6.96
N LEU A 8 8.28 -0.07 -6.47
CA LEU A 8 9.21 0.68 -7.32
C LEU A 8 10.10 -0.23 -8.20
N THR A 9 10.37 -1.46 -7.74
CA THR A 9 11.08 -2.49 -8.50
C THR A 9 10.22 -3.15 -9.59
N GLY A 10 8.94 -2.78 -9.69
CA GLY A 10 8.03 -3.25 -10.72
C GLY A 10 7.27 -4.54 -10.38
N HIS A 11 7.49 -5.11 -9.19
CA HIS A 11 6.70 -6.23 -8.71
C HIS A 11 5.27 -5.80 -8.43
N ARG A 12 4.32 -6.65 -8.83
CA ARG A 12 2.90 -6.45 -8.56
C ARG A 12 2.43 -7.53 -7.60
N ARG A 13 1.82 -7.12 -6.49
CA ARG A 13 1.23 -8.01 -5.51
C ARG A 13 -0.23 -7.62 -5.29
N ILE A 14 -1.08 -8.61 -5.14
CA ILE A 14 -2.50 -8.44 -4.85
C ILE A 14 -2.65 -8.50 -3.34
N PHE A 15 -3.34 -7.51 -2.78
CA PHE A 15 -3.68 -7.45 -1.37
C PHE A 15 -5.19 -7.34 -1.22
N ASP A 16 -5.74 -8.08 -0.27
CA ASP A 16 -7.13 -8.01 0.12
C ASP A 16 -7.27 -7.06 1.32
N PHE A 17 -8.05 -5.99 1.16
CA PHE A 17 -8.34 -5.00 2.20
C PHE A 17 -9.86 -4.83 2.37
N ASP A 18 -10.31 -4.42 3.55
CA ASP A 18 -11.70 -4.06 3.77
C ASP A 18 -11.97 -2.62 3.26
N PRO A 19 -13.14 -2.32 2.65
CA PRO A 19 -13.52 -0.93 2.34
C PRO A 19 -13.51 0.03 3.53
N ALA A 20 -13.60 -0.48 4.76
CA ALA A 20 -13.47 0.30 5.99
C ALA A 20 -12.01 0.54 6.43
N ASP A 21 -11.03 -0.13 5.83
CA ASP A 21 -9.64 0.04 6.20
C ASP A 21 -9.13 1.44 5.86
N THR A 22 -8.46 2.04 6.83
CA THR A 22 -7.81 3.34 6.69
C THR A 22 -6.46 3.22 5.98
N ILE A 23 -5.98 4.33 5.44
CA ILE A 23 -4.64 4.39 4.82
C ILE A 23 -3.53 3.99 5.80
N CYS A 24 -3.67 4.30 7.10
CA CYS A 24 -2.72 3.87 8.13
C CYS A 24 -2.68 2.35 8.28
N GLN A 25 -3.84 1.68 8.28
CA GLN A 25 -3.92 0.22 8.33
C GLN A 25 -3.28 -0.41 7.09
N VAL A 26 -3.57 0.12 5.89
CA VAL A 26 -2.94 -0.34 4.64
C VAL A 26 -1.42 -0.24 4.72
N LYS A 27 -0.87 0.88 5.21
CA LYS A 27 0.59 1.04 5.39
C LYS A 27 1.16 0.05 6.40
N SER A 28 0.44 -0.22 7.49
CA SER A 28 0.85 -1.22 8.50
C SER A 28 0.93 -2.62 7.91
N THR A 29 -0.09 -3.04 7.15
CA THR A 29 -0.08 -4.34 6.46
C THR A 29 1.09 -4.46 5.49
N LEU A 30 1.41 -3.38 4.77
CA LEU A 30 2.56 -3.37 3.86
C LEU A 30 3.90 -3.44 4.60
N GLN A 31 4.02 -2.80 5.77
CA GLN A 31 5.20 -2.93 6.61
C GLN A 31 5.44 -4.38 7.03
N GLU A 32 4.40 -5.08 7.48
CA GLU A 32 4.52 -6.49 7.90
C GLU A 32 4.83 -7.44 6.74
N ARG A 33 4.28 -7.19 5.55
CA ARG A 33 4.36 -8.12 4.41
C ARG A 33 5.58 -7.91 3.52
N GLU A 34 6.00 -6.66 3.34
CA GLU A 34 7.13 -6.30 2.48
C GLU A 34 8.36 -5.87 3.30
N CYS A 35 8.25 -5.78 4.63
CA CYS A 35 9.31 -5.33 5.54
C CYS A 35 9.81 -3.90 5.20
N ILE A 36 8.90 -3.00 4.82
CA ILE A 36 9.19 -1.60 4.47
C ILE A 36 8.70 -0.69 5.59
N ASP A 37 9.52 0.27 6.03
CA ASP A 37 9.08 1.21 7.05
C ASP A 37 7.93 2.10 6.55
N ILE A 38 6.91 2.31 7.40
CA ILE A 38 5.71 3.10 7.08
C ILE A 38 6.06 4.51 6.57
N SER A 39 7.12 5.11 7.09
CA SER A 39 7.59 6.45 6.67
C SER A 39 8.10 6.48 5.23
N GLN A 40 8.60 5.34 4.73
CA GLN A 40 9.11 5.18 3.37
C GLN A 40 8.00 4.79 2.37
N ILE A 41 6.81 4.42 2.87
CA ILE A 41 5.68 4.03 2.02
C ILE A 41 4.93 5.26 1.52
N ARG A 42 5.09 5.54 0.23
CA ARG A 42 4.29 6.53 -0.50
C ARG A 42 3.25 5.85 -1.38
N LEU A 43 1.98 6.02 -1.04
CA LEU A 43 0.87 5.51 -1.83
C LEU A 43 0.47 6.58 -2.86
N ILE A 44 0.42 6.17 -4.14
CA ILE A 44 0.06 7.04 -5.26
C ILE A 44 -1.13 6.40 -5.96
N TYR A 45 -2.23 7.14 -6.09
CA TYR A 45 -3.43 6.70 -6.79
C TYR A 45 -3.89 7.78 -7.76
N SER A 46 -4.12 7.40 -9.02
CA SER A 46 -4.56 8.33 -10.09
C SER A 46 -3.68 9.59 -10.21
N GLY A 47 -2.35 9.42 -10.07
CA GLY A 47 -1.39 10.53 -10.14
C GLY A 47 -1.42 11.48 -8.93
N ARG A 48 -2.22 11.20 -7.90
CA ARG A 48 -2.25 11.95 -6.64
C ARG A 48 -1.58 11.15 -5.53
N ALA A 49 -0.66 11.79 -4.82
CA ALA A 49 -0.14 11.27 -3.57
C ALA A 49 -1.00 11.82 -2.44
N ASN A 50 -1.55 10.95 -1.59
CA ASN A 50 -2.08 11.40 -0.30
C ASN A 50 -0.88 11.75 0.57
N ALA A 51 -0.70 13.05 0.83
CA ALA A 51 0.26 13.57 1.80
C ALA A 51 -0.27 13.35 3.22
#